data_AF-A0A1R4KZV9-F1
#
_entry.id   AF-A0A1R4KZV9-F1
#
_cell.length_a   1.000
_cell.length_b   1.000
_cell.length_c   1.000
_cell.angle_alpha   90.00
_cell.angle_beta   90.00
_cell.angle_gamma   90.00
#
_symmetry.space_group_name_H-M   'P 1'
#
loop_
_entity.id
_entity.type
_entity.pdbx_description
1 polymer ?
#
loop_
_entity_poly.entity_id
_entity_poly.type
_entity_poly.pdbx_seq_one_letter_code
_entity_poly.pdbx_strand_id
1 'polypeptide(L)'
;MDTSNLRKTHHKLMEFLVENGYKRNALRQTRKCIRLALEVGASPQVTSYEELFFIEAEKQGYTPGEGRYISLKTYLGNVWRFDCKGLYPSRIRPKNGFLAPKPLYDQLNTIFRSAIDHHLATGGLQGKLEKTVWTEYRATMNFFLHVQELGAETFDDIENKMVYTFFFDGDRQIRGKDYCSLIKAALKTAVPLYAEAVLRTLEMLPAIKSGKKNFQYLTEEESTKIRTCLEKEDSGLTHLERSIVCIRCFNRISHLLNGRKYLKCYAVNHGLNCLCRNSLSHLKLYCLSVSVFSKMIE
;
A
#
# COMPACT_ATOMS: atom_id res chain seq x y z
N MET A 1 13.07 19.20 26.04
CA MET A 1 13.43 18.80 24.67
C MET A 1 14.48 19.77 24.15
N ASP A 2 15.58 19.30 23.55
CA ASP A 2 16.58 20.22 22.99
C ASP A 2 16.07 20.86 21.70
N THR A 3 15.89 22.18 21.73
CA THR A 3 15.44 23.00 20.59
C THR A 3 16.48 24.05 20.18
N SER A 4 17.72 23.89 20.65
CA SER A 4 18.80 24.85 20.42
C SER A 4 19.09 25.03 18.93
N ASN A 5 19.00 23.94 18.15
CA ASN A 5 19.18 23.98 16.70
C ASN A 5 18.00 24.69 16.02
N LEU A 6 16.75 24.32 16.32
CA LEU A 6 15.55 24.98 15.79
C LEU A 6 15.56 26.49 16.06
N ARG A 7 15.95 26.92 17.27
CA ARG A 7 16.02 28.35 17.62
C ARG A 7 16.95 29.12 16.69
N LYS A 8 18.06 28.51 16.25
CA LYS A 8 19.01 29.13 15.33
C LYS A 8 18.61 29.02 13.87
N THR A 9 17.97 27.92 13.46
CA THR A 9 17.83 27.56 12.04
C THR A 9 16.40 27.65 11.48
N HIS A 10 15.37 27.92 12.30
CA HIS A 10 13.98 27.96 11.86
C HIS A 10 13.70 28.98 10.72
N HIS A 11 14.45 30.08 10.63
CA HIS A 11 14.32 31.05 9.53
C HIS A 11 14.59 30.38 8.16
N LYS A 12 15.62 29.53 8.08
CA LYS A 12 15.98 28.78 6.86
C LYS A 12 14.86 27.84 6.41
N LEU A 13 14.16 27.21 7.36
CA LEU A 13 12.99 26.37 7.07
C LEU A 13 11.86 27.21 6.46
N MET A 14 11.60 28.40 7.00
CA MET A 14 10.55 29.28 6.51
C MET A 14 10.87 29.86 5.14
N GLU A 15 12.11 30.29 4.91
CA GLU A 15 12.61 30.76 3.60
C GLU A 15 12.45 29.66 2.54
N PHE A 16 12.93 28.45 2.83
CA PHE A 16 12.79 27.31 1.93
C PHE A 16 11.34 27.06 1.51
N LEU A 17 10.39 27.11 2.45
CA LEU A 17 8.97 26.89 2.14
C LEU A 17 8.39 27.99 1.25
N VAL A 18 8.85 29.24 1.40
CA VAL A 18 8.43 30.36 0.56
C VAL A 18 9.02 30.24 -0.85
N GLU A 19 10.33 30.02 -0.96
CA GLU A 19 11.03 29.86 -2.25
C GLU A 19 10.47 28.69 -3.07
N ASN A 20 10.15 27.58 -2.39
CA ASN A 20 9.56 26.43 -3.04
C ASN A 20 8.07 26.60 -3.29
N GLY A 21 7.44 27.74 -2.97
CA GLY A 21 6.04 28.06 -3.32
C GLY A 21 4.97 27.29 -2.53
N TYR A 22 5.21 26.97 -1.26
CA TYR A 22 4.22 26.29 -0.42
C TYR A 22 3.00 27.19 -0.15
N LYS A 23 1.81 26.58 -0.01
CA LYS A 23 0.56 27.32 0.24
C LYS A 23 0.62 28.08 1.58
N ARG A 24 -0.07 29.23 1.66
CA ARG A 24 -0.18 30.06 2.89
C ARG A 24 -0.56 29.27 4.14
N ASN A 25 -1.49 28.32 4.01
CA ASN A 25 -1.88 27.45 5.13
C ASN A 25 -0.72 26.60 5.66
N ALA A 26 0.13 26.06 4.79
CA ALA A 26 1.28 25.26 5.21
C ALA A 26 2.32 26.12 5.97
N LEU A 27 2.56 27.35 5.50
CA LEU A 27 3.41 28.32 6.20
C LEU A 27 2.84 28.64 7.60
N ARG A 28 1.53 28.91 7.69
CA ARG A 28 0.86 29.20 8.96
C ARG A 28 0.97 28.04 9.95
N GLN A 29 0.70 26.82 9.50
CA GLN A 29 0.77 25.64 10.38
C GLN A 29 2.20 25.32 10.80
N THR A 30 3.17 25.49 9.90
CA THR A 30 4.59 25.31 10.24
C THR A 30 5.04 26.32 11.28
N ARG A 31 4.70 27.61 11.13
CA ARG A 31 4.97 28.63 12.16
C ARG A 31 4.34 28.29 13.51
N LYS A 32 3.07 27.82 13.51
CA LYS A 32 2.40 27.37 14.74
C LYS A 32 3.19 26.25 15.43
N CYS A 33 3.68 25.26 14.67
CA CYS A 33 4.44 24.14 15.22
C CYS A 33 5.85 24.55 15.70
N ILE A 34 6.52 25.46 15.00
CA ILE A 34 7.80 26.03 15.46
C ILE A 34 7.61 26.74 16.81
N ARG A 35 6.59 27.59 16.90
CA ARG A 35 6.26 28.29 18.14
C ARG A 35 5.95 27.31 19.28
N LEU A 36 5.12 26.30 19.00
CA LEU A 36 4.80 25.24 19.96
C LEU A 36 6.06 24.55 20.48
N ALA A 37 6.99 24.18 19.59
CA ALA A 37 8.24 23.53 19.97
C ALA A 37 9.14 24.44 20.83
N LEU A 38 9.22 25.73 20.50
CA LEU A 38 10.08 26.69 21.21
C LEU A 38 9.49 27.15 22.56
N GLU A 39 8.18 27.28 22.68
CA GLU A 39 7.50 27.77 23.89
C GLU A 39 7.17 26.62 24.84
N VAL A 40 6.44 25.61 24.36
CA VAL A 40 5.94 24.51 25.20
C VAL A 40 7.01 23.43 25.33
N GLY A 41 7.76 23.14 24.28
CA GLY A 41 8.86 22.16 24.30
C GLY A 41 10.06 22.57 25.17
N ALA A 42 10.16 23.84 25.57
CA ALA A 42 11.14 24.34 26.53
C ALA A 42 10.78 23.99 27.98
N SER A 43 9.55 23.52 28.24
CA SER A 43 9.11 23.09 29.57
C SER A 43 9.89 21.84 30.02
N PRO A 44 10.28 21.74 31.30
CA PRO A 44 10.99 20.56 31.84
C PRO A 44 10.20 19.24 31.69
N GLN A 45 8.87 19.35 31.60
CA GLN A 45 7.95 18.22 31.48
C GLN A 45 7.95 17.58 30.08
N VAL A 46 8.50 18.26 29.07
CA VAL A 46 8.50 17.77 27.68
C VAL A 46 9.91 17.33 27.32
N THR A 47 10.13 16.02 27.24
CA THR A 47 11.46 15.46 26.93
C THR A 47 11.67 15.26 25.42
N SER A 48 10.60 15.01 24.66
CA SER A 48 10.64 14.70 23.23
C SER A 48 9.57 15.42 22.39
N TYR A 49 9.74 15.44 21.07
CA TYR A 49 8.73 15.99 20.15
C TYR A 49 7.45 15.14 20.14
N GLU A 50 7.58 13.84 20.37
CA GLU A 50 6.47 12.90 20.52
C GLU A 50 5.61 13.24 21.75
N GLU A 51 6.23 13.48 22.90
CA GLU A 51 5.51 13.92 24.12
C GLU A 51 4.83 15.27 23.91
N LEU A 52 5.52 16.23 23.28
CA LEU A 52 4.95 17.52 22.91
C LEU A 52 3.68 17.36 22.07
N PHE A 53 3.71 16.42 21.11
CA PHE A 53 2.56 16.14 20.27
C PHE A 53 1.37 15.63 21.08
N PHE A 54 1.57 14.65 21.96
CA PHE A 54 0.48 14.06 22.75
C PHE A 54 -0.11 15.07 23.74
N ILE A 55 0.73 15.84 24.42
CA ILE A 55 0.29 16.90 25.35
C ILE A 55 -0.54 17.96 24.61
N GLU A 56 -0.09 18.43 23.45
CA GLU A 56 -0.85 19.43 22.69
C GLU A 56 -2.13 18.83 22.09
N ALA A 57 -2.10 17.58 21.63
CA ALA A 57 -3.29 16.90 21.11
C ALA A 57 -4.36 16.74 22.20
N GLU A 58 -3.96 16.35 23.42
CA GLU A 58 -4.85 16.23 24.58
C GLU A 58 -5.39 17.59 25.02
N LYS A 59 -4.53 18.60 25.17
CA LYS A 59 -4.92 19.96 25.55
C LYS A 59 -5.95 20.57 24.60
N GLN A 60 -5.86 20.25 23.32
CA GLN A 60 -6.77 20.76 22.29
C GLN A 60 -7.99 19.85 22.04
N GLY A 61 -8.06 18.68 22.71
CA GLY A 61 -9.13 17.71 22.54
C GLY A 61 -9.16 17.06 21.16
N TYR A 62 -8.02 16.87 20.50
CA TYR A 62 -7.95 16.28 19.16
C TYR A 62 -8.02 14.75 19.22
N THR A 63 -8.91 14.16 18.42
CA THR A 63 -9.07 12.70 18.37
C THR A 63 -8.24 12.06 17.24
N PRO A 64 -7.73 10.83 17.43
CA PRO A 64 -7.05 10.10 16.37
C PRO A 64 -7.94 9.93 15.12
N GLY A 65 -7.40 10.28 13.95
CA GLY A 65 -8.14 10.22 12.68
C GLY A 65 -8.77 11.53 12.25
N GLU A 66 -8.87 12.52 13.14
CA GLU A 66 -9.34 13.85 12.78
C GLU A 66 -8.33 14.59 11.89
N GLY A 67 -8.82 15.40 10.94
CA GLY A 67 -7.97 16.25 10.09
C GLY A 67 -7.05 17.19 10.88
N ARG A 68 -7.49 17.69 12.05
CA ARG A 68 -6.67 18.52 12.94
C ARG A 68 -5.52 17.74 13.59
N TYR A 69 -5.80 16.53 14.08
CA TYR A 69 -4.80 15.59 14.59
C TYR A 69 -3.76 15.22 13.53
N ILE A 70 -4.22 14.85 12.33
CA ILE A 70 -3.35 14.51 11.19
C ILE A 70 -2.50 15.72 10.76
N SER A 71 -3.10 16.91 10.72
CA SER A 71 -2.40 18.15 10.40
C SER A 71 -1.30 18.43 11.41
N LEU A 72 -1.62 18.43 12.71
CA LEU A 72 -0.62 18.65 13.77
C LEU A 72 0.53 17.65 13.64
N LYS A 73 0.24 16.35 13.48
CA LYS A 73 1.24 15.29 13.28
C LYS A 73 2.12 15.55 12.07
N THR A 74 1.54 16.04 10.97
CA THR A 74 2.28 16.31 9.73
C THR A 74 3.24 17.47 9.89
N TYR A 75 2.75 18.61 10.38
CA TYR A 75 3.55 19.83 10.47
C TYR A 75 4.57 19.78 11.61
N LEU A 76 4.19 19.26 12.78
CA LEU A 76 5.13 19.07 13.88
C LEU A 76 6.21 18.05 13.49
N GLY A 77 5.83 16.97 12.80
CA GLY A 77 6.80 16.01 12.29
C GLY A 77 7.74 16.57 11.24
N ASN A 78 7.32 17.56 10.45
CA ASN A 78 8.22 18.27 9.53
C ASN A 78 9.20 19.15 10.28
N VAL A 79 8.77 19.82 11.35
CA VAL A 79 9.65 20.62 12.23
C VAL A 79 10.66 19.72 12.93
N TRP A 80 10.22 18.61 13.54
CA TRP A 80 11.09 17.59 14.13
C TRP A 80 12.12 17.07 13.13
N ARG A 81 11.70 16.74 11.90
CA ARG A 81 12.61 16.21 10.88
C ARG A 81 13.66 17.24 10.44
N PHE A 82 13.29 18.51 10.40
CA PHE A 82 14.22 19.59 10.14
C PHE A 82 15.19 19.81 11.32
N ASP A 83 14.67 19.89 12.54
CA ASP A 83 15.47 20.16 13.75
C ASP A 83 16.45 19.01 14.06
N CYS A 84 15.96 17.77 14.09
CA CYS A 84 16.76 16.62 14.50
C CYS A 84 17.57 16.00 13.37
N LYS A 85 17.13 16.12 12.10
CA LYS A 85 17.78 15.46 10.95
C LYS A 85 18.29 16.42 9.87
N GLY A 86 18.03 17.72 9.99
CA GLY A 86 18.41 18.71 8.97
C GLY A 86 17.68 18.56 7.63
N LEU A 87 16.59 17.77 7.58
CA LEU A 87 15.90 17.46 6.33
C LEU A 87 14.70 18.38 6.13
N TYR A 88 14.66 19.05 4.98
CA TYR A 88 13.54 19.92 4.61
C TYR A 88 12.27 19.14 4.24
N PRO A 89 11.07 19.75 4.41
CA PRO A 89 9.81 19.13 4.00
C PRO A 89 9.78 18.86 2.50
N SER A 90 9.39 17.66 2.08
CA SER A 90 9.21 17.31 0.67
C SER A 90 7.76 17.44 0.23
N ARG A 91 7.52 17.88 -1.02
CA ARG A 91 6.21 17.90 -1.67
C ARG A 91 5.73 16.50 -2.07
N ILE A 92 6.67 15.57 -2.24
CA ILE A 92 6.39 14.19 -2.67
C ILE A 92 6.04 13.40 -1.40
N ARG A 93 4.74 13.18 -1.20
CA ARG A 93 4.08 12.44 -0.07
C ARG A 93 4.99 12.19 1.14
N PRO A 94 4.91 12.98 2.22
CA PRO A 94 5.74 12.71 3.38
C PRO A 94 5.06 11.66 4.26
N LYS A 95 5.58 10.43 4.26
CA LYS A 95 5.78 9.80 5.58
C LYS A 95 6.97 10.54 6.17
N ASN A 96 6.73 11.62 6.92
CA ASN A 96 7.79 12.36 7.61
C ASN A 96 8.51 11.49 8.66
N GLY A 97 8.00 10.28 8.94
CA GLY A 97 8.55 9.31 9.87
C GLY A 97 8.18 9.63 11.32
N PHE A 98 7.58 10.79 11.57
CA PHE A 98 7.21 11.26 12.89
C PHE A 98 5.99 10.49 13.41
N LEU A 99 6.12 9.91 14.61
CA LEU A 99 5.14 8.97 15.17
C LEU A 99 4.76 7.88 14.16
N ALA A 100 5.71 7.47 13.31
CA ALA A 100 5.52 6.29 12.50
C ALA A 100 5.42 5.10 13.46
N PRO A 101 4.43 4.21 13.29
CA PRO A 101 4.44 2.96 14.05
C PRO A 101 5.77 2.27 13.82
N LYS A 102 6.30 1.62 14.87
CA LYS A 102 7.50 0.80 14.76
C LYS A 102 7.36 -0.11 13.54
N PRO A 103 8.42 -0.34 12.74
CA PRO A 103 8.39 -1.31 11.66
C PRO A 103 7.75 -2.61 12.15
N LEU A 104 6.86 -3.20 11.36
CA LEU A 104 6.11 -4.39 11.76
C LEU A 104 7.05 -5.51 12.23
N TYR A 105 8.20 -5.64 11.57
CA TYR A 105 9.27 -6.57 11.94
C TYR A 105 9.80 -6.34 13.36
N ASP A 106 10.02 -5.08 13.77
CA ASP A 106 10.56 -4.72 15.07
C ASP A 106 9.58 -4.97 16.23
N GLN A 107 8.32 -5.25 15.92
CA GLN A 107 7.29 -5.58 16.91
C GLN A 107 7.16 -7.09 17.16
N LEU A 108 7.69 -7.93 16.26
CA LEU A 108 7.67 -9.37 16.42
C LEU A 108 8.70 -9.84 17.45
N ASN A 109 8.43 -10.95 18.11
CA ASN A 109 9.38 -11.66 18.96
C ASN A 109 10.44 -12.40 18.12
N THR A 110 11.45 -12.97 18.78
CA THR A 110 12.57 -13.63 18.12
C THR A 110 12.16 -14.88 17.32
N ILE A 111 11.19 -15.65 17.80
CA ILE A 111 10.70 -16.86 17.15
C ILE A 111 10.02 -16.53 15.81
N PHE A 112 9.07 -15.60 15.82
CA PHE A 112 8.35 -15.20 14.62
C PHE A 112 9.24 -14.43 13.63
N ARG A 113 10.23 -13.66 14.13
CA ARG A 113 11.27 -13.06 13.26
C ARG A 113 12.10 -14.13 12.55
N SER A 114 12.61 -15.10 13.30
CA SER A 114 13.41 -16.20 12.72
C SER A 114 12.64 -16.96 11.63
N ALA A 115 11.35 -17.25 11.86
CA ALA A 115 10.50 -17.90 10.86
C ALA A 115 10.35 -17.07 9.57
N ILE A 116 10.17 -15.74 9.69
CA ILE A 116 9.96 -14.88 8.54
C ILE A 116 11.26 -14.56 7.78
N ASP A 117 12.38 -14.45 8.51
CA ASP A 117 13.71 -14.27 7.92
C ASP A 117 14.11 -15.49 7.10
N HIS A 118 13.80 -16.69 7.63
CA HIS A 118 14.01 -17.92 6.89
C HIS A 118 13.16 -17.97 5.60
N HIS A 119 11.91 -17.54 5.65
CA HIS A 119 11.06 -17.43 4.47
C HIS A 119 11.64 -16.48 3.41
N LEU A 120 12.17 -15.33 3.83
CA LEU A 120 12.79 -14.36 2.92
C LEU A 120 14.02 -14.96 2.25
N ALA A 121 14.86 -15.66 3.01
CA ALA A 121 16.06 -16.33 2.51
C ALA A 121 15.74 -17.48 1.54
N THR A 122 14.76 -18.33 1.87
CA THR A 122 14.39 -19.48 1.03
C THR A 122 13.53 -19.11 -0.17
N GLY A 123 12.67 -18.09 -0.06
CA GLY A 123 11.81 -17.64 -1.15
C GLY A 123 12.59 -17.18 -2.38
N GLY A 124 13.73 -16.52 -2.18
CA GLY A 124 14.65 -16.14 -3.26
C GLY A 124 15.30 -17.34 -3.97
N LEU A 125 15.55 -18.44 -3.24
CA LEU A 125 16.16 -19.66 -3.77
C LEU A 125 15.17 -20.51 -4.60
N GLN A 126 13.87 -20.39 -4.34
CA GLN A 126 12.82 -21.15 -5.03
C GLN A 126 12.36 -20.53 -6.36
N GLY A 127 13.07 -19.52 -6.88
CA GLY A 127 12.74 -18.87 -8.15
C GLY A 127 11.45 -18.04 -8.13
N LYS A 128 10.94 -17.69 -6.94
CA LYS A 128 9.79 -16.80 -6.81
C LYS A 128 10.21 -15.37 -7.17
N LEU A 129 9.28 -14.63 -7.80
CA LEU A 129 9.43 -13.20 -7.97
C LEU A 129 9.57 -12.51 -6.61
N GLU A 130 10.54 -11.61 -6.47
CA GLU A 130 10.79 -10.85 -5.24
C GLU A 130 9.53 -10.19 -4.69
N LYS A 131 8.70 -9.62 -5.57
CA LYS A 131 7.42 -9.01 -5.21
C LYS A 131 6.47 -10.01 -4.54
N THR A 132 6.45 -11.26 -4.97
CA THR A 132 5.62 -12.31 -4.41
C THR A 132 6.12 -12.69 -3.02
N VAL A 133 7.43 -12.93 -2.87
CA VAL A 133 8.07 -13.20 -1.58
C VAL A 133 7.79 -12.05 -0.60
N TRP A 134 7.91 -10.80 -1.06
CA TRP A 134 7.61 -9.63 -0.23
C TRP A 134 6.13 -9.55 0.20
N THR A 135 5.21 -9.99 -0.66
CA THR A 135 3.77 -10.00 -0.34
C THR A 135 3.45 -11.10 0.68
N GLU A 136 4.04 -12.29 0.53
CA GLU A 136 3.98 -13.39 1.51
C GLU A 136 4.59 -12.97 2.86
N TYR A 137 5.78 -12.37 2.82
CA TYR A 137 6.50 -11.80 3.96
C TYR A 137 5.63 -10.83 4.75
N ARG A 138 5.05 -9.82 4.09
CA ARG A 138 4.20 -8.84 4.77
C ARG A 138 2.91 -9.43 5.32
N ALA A 139 2.25 -10.33 4.58
CA ALA A 139 1.01 -10.95 5.05
C ALA A 139 1.25 -11.78 6.33
N THR A 140 2.34 -12.54 6.36
CA THR A 140 2.69 -13.43 7.46
C THR A 140 3.14 -12.66 8.69
N MET A 141 3.90 -11.57 8.55
CA MET A 141 4.23 -10.71 9.70
C MET A 141 2.97 -10.13 10.38
N ASN A 142 1.93 -9.75 9.62
CA ASN A 142 0.69 -9.26 10.22
C ASN A 142 -0.04 -10.37 10.98
N PHE A 143 0.01 -11.60 10.47
CA PHE A 143 -0.54 -12.76 11.16
C PHE A 143 0.22 -13.05 12.46
N PHE A 144 1.56 -13.05 12.43
CA PHE A 144 2.38 -13.25 13.62
C PHE A 144 2.17 -12.17 14.68
N LEU A 145 2.10 -10.90 14.27
CA LEU A 145 1.81 -9.83 15.22
C LEU A 145 0.43 -10.04 15.89
N HIS A 146 -0.59 -10.41 15.11
CA HIS A 146 -1.93 -10.65 15.67
C HIS A 146 -1.96 -11.78 16.69
N VAL A 147 -1.35 -12.93 16.42
CA VAL A 147 -1.32 -14.03 17.39
C VAL A 147 -0.47 -13.67 18.61
N GLN A 148 0.61 -12.89 18.43
CA GLN A 148 1.44 -12.41 19.53
C GLN A 148 0.69 -11.40 20.42
N GLU A 149 -0.10 -10.50 19.83
CA GLU A 149 -0.96 -9.57 20.58
C GLU A 149 -2.05 -10.30 21.39
N LEU A 150 -2.41 -11.52 20.97
CA LEU A 150 -3.31 -12.40 21.71
C LEU A 150 -2.59 -13.30 22.75
N GLY A 151 -1.27 -13.15 22.89
CA GLY A 151 -0.47 -13.81 23.92
C GLY A 151 0.36 -15.01 23.46
N ALA A 152 0.39 -15.35 22.17
CA ALA A 152 1.25 -16.43 21.69
C ALA A 152 2.71 -15.98 21.58
N GLU A 153 3.61 -16.61 22.34
CA GLU A 153 5.05 -16.33 22.27
C GLU A 153 5.76 -17.29 21.30
N THR A 154 5.25 -18.50 21.16
CA THR A 154 5.78 -19.55 20.29
C THR A 154 4.72 -20.09 19.34
N PHE A 155 5.11 -21.00 18.43
CA PHE A 155 4.15 -21.71 17.58
C PHE A 155 3.29 -22.71 18.36
N ASP A 156 3.76 -23.18 19.52
CA ASP A 156 3.02 -24.10 20.38
C ASP A 156 1.84 -23.42 21.09
N ASP A 157 1.98 -22.13 21.37
CA ASP A 157 0.96 -21.31 22.04
C ASP A 157 -0.18 -20.86 21.12
N ILE A 158 -0.07 -21.12 19.81
CA ILE A 158 -1.07 -20.68 18.83
C ILE A 158 -2.32 -21.56 18.97
N GLU A 159 -3.42 -20.92 19.36
CA GLU A 159 -4.73 -21.56 19.45
C GLU A 159 -5.60 -21.30 18.22
N ASN A 160 -6.55 -22.21 17.96
CA ASN A 160 -7.55 -22.06 16.90
C ASN A 160 -8.32 -20.73 16.95
N LYS A 161 -8.62 -20.23 18.17
CA LYS A 161 -9.33 -18.96 18.37
C LYS A 161 -8.52 -17.77 17.86
N MET A 162 -7.20 -17.79 18.06
CA MET A 162 -6.30 -16.71 17.61
C MET A 162 -6.24 -16.68 16.08
N VAL A 163 -6.17 -17.85 15.44
CA VAL A 163 -6.23 -17.97 13.99
C VAL A 163 -7.60 -17.52 13.46
N TYR A 164 -8.70 -17.93 14.10
CA TYR A 164 -10.05 -17.58 13.66
C TYR A 164 -10.30 -16.07 13.67
N THR A 165 -9.97 -15.40 14.79
CA THR A 165 -10.13 -13.94 14.93
C THR A 165 -9.29 -13.13 13.93
N PHE A 166 -8.23 -13.72 13.36
CA PHE A 166 -7.49 -13.08 12.29
C PHE A 166 -8.26 -13.07 10.96
N PHE A 167 -9.05 -14.10 10.66
CA PHE A 167 -9.79 -14.19 9.39
C PHE A 167 -11.22 -13.67 9.47
N PHE A 168 -11.81 -13.63 10.67
CA PHE A 168 -13.22 -13.33 10.90
C PHE A 168 -13.42 -12.31 12.03
N ASP A 169 -14.36 -11.40 11.84
CA ASP A 169 -14.79 -10.38 12.82
C ASP A 169 -15.94 -10.89 13.72
N GLY A 170 -16.04 -12.20 13.92
CA GLY A 170 -17.21 -12.87 14.53
C GLY A 170 -18.30 -13.20 13.51
N ASP A 171 -18.82 -12.21 12.78
CA ASP A 171 -19.95 -12.43 11.85
C ASP A 171 -19.53 -12.48 10.37
N ARG A 172 -18.43 -11.82 10.02
CA ARG A 172 -18.02 -11.62 8.62
C ARG A 172 -16.56 -12.00 8.41
N GLN A 173 -16.29 -12.54 7.23
CA GLN A 173 -14.94 -12.83 6.78
C GLN A 173 -14.22 -11.52 6.38
N ILE A 174 -13.14 -11.20 7.09
CA ILE A 174 -12.31 -10.02 6.83
C ILE A 174 -11.26 -10.34 5.74
N ARG A 175 -10.70 -11.55 5.76
CA ARG A 175 -9.55 -11.92 4.91
C ARG A 175 -9.85 -13.12 4.03
N GLY A 176 -9.53 -12.99 2.74
CA GLY A 176 -9.83 -13.96 1.68
C GLY A 176 -8.93 -15.21 1.62
N LYS A 177 -9.29 -16.13 0.72
CA LYS A 177 -8.48 -17.32 0.39
C LYS A 177 -7.07 -16.96 -0.04
N ASP A 178 -6.91 -15.90 -0.82
CA ASP A 178 -5.61 -15.46 -1.32
C ASP A 178 -4.68 -15.09 -0.16
N TYR A 179 -5.22 -14.38 0.86
CA TYR A 179 -4.46 -14.02 2.07
C TYR A 179 -4.03 -15.27 2.86
N CYS A 180 -4.95 -16.22 3.03
CA CYS A 180 -4.64 -17.51 3.67
C CYS A 180 -3.55 -18.27 2.89
N SER A 181 -3.57 -18.21 1.56
CA SER A 181 -2.57 -18.86 0.71
C SER A 181 -1.17 -18.25 0.85
N LEU A 182 -1.09 -16.92 1.03
CA LEU A 182 0.17 -16.23 1.32
C LEU A 182 0.79 -16.70 2.63
N ILE A 183 -0.01 -16.78 3.71
CA ILE A 183 0.46 -17.25 5.02
C ILE A 183 0.90 -18.72 4.93
N LYS A 184 0.11 -19.57 4.25
CA LYS A 184 0.46 -20.99 4.03
C LYS A 184 1.81 -21.14 3.33
N ALA A 185 2.08 -20.32 2.32
CA ALA A 185 3.33 -20.37 1.59
C ALA A 185 4.54 -20.05 2.49
N ALA A 186 4.42 -19.05 3.36
CA ALA A 186 5.48 -18.70 4.30
C ALA A 186 5.66 -19.73 5.42
N LEU A 187 4.56 -20.19 6.04
CA LEU A 187 4.63 -21.21 7.09
C LEU A 187 5.24 -22.53 6.59
N LYS A 188 4.97 -22.94 5.35
CA LYS A 188 5.59 -24.12 4.74
C LYS A 188 7.12 -24.05 4.73
N THR A 189 7.68 -22.84 4.55
CA THR A 189 9.15 -22.67 4.61
C THR A 189 9.69 -22.74 6.04
N ALA A 190 8.87 -22.49 7.06
CA ALA A 190 9.27 -22.57 8.47
C ALA A 190 9.15 -23.99 9.07
N VAL A 191 8.54 -24.95 8.36
CA VAL A 191 8.42 -26.35 8.81
C VAL A 191 9.76 -26.99 9.19
N PRO A 192 10.86 -26.82 8.44
CA PRO A 192 12.16 -27.39 8.84
C PRO A 192 12.74 -26.82 10.15
N LEU A 193 12.28 -25.65 10.59
CA LEU A 193 12.81 -24.98 11.80
C LEU A 193 12.07 -25.39 13.07
N TYR A 194 10.74 -25.53 12.98
CA TYR A 194 9.86 -25.70 14.14
C TYR A 194 8.97 -26.95 14.04
N ALA A 195 9.14 -27.75 12.98
CA ALA A 195 8.50 -29.04 12.74
C ALA A 195 7.00 -29.05 13.05
N GLU A 196 6.60 -29.81 14.08
CA GLU A 196 5.21 -30.13 14.40
C GLU A 196 4.40 -28.89 14.81
N ALA A 197 4.98 -27.93 15.53
CA ALA A 197 4.26 -26.74 15.98
C ALA A 197 3.75 -25.88 14.81
N VAL A 198 4.55 -25.74 13.76
CA VAL A 198 4.15 -25.06 12.52
C VAL A 198 3.15 -25.87 11.71
N LEU A 199 3.27 -27.20 11.69
CA LEU A 199 2.29 -28.07 11.03
C LEU A 199 0.91 -27.94 11.69
N ARG A 200 0.84 -27.94 13.02
CA ARG A 200 -0.40 -27.68 13.75
C ARG A 200 -0.99 -26.32 13.37
N THR A 201 -0.16 -25.27 13.34
CA THR A 201 -0.62 -23.94 12.90
C THR A 201 -1.16 -23.94 11.47
N LEU A 202 -0.51 -24.67 10.56
CA LEU A 202 -0.97 -24.84 9.17
C LEU A 202 -2.33 -25.53 9.07
N GLU A 203 -2.59 -26.52 9.93
CA GLU A 203 -3.86 -27.25 10.01
C GLU A 203 -4.99 -26.40 10.58
N MET A 204 -4.68 -25.50 11.53
CA MET A 204 -5.65 -24.55 12.11
C MET A 204 -6.12 -23.49 11.10
N LEU A 205 -5.41 -23.27 9.99
CA LEU A 205 -5.77 -22.25 9.01
C LEU A 205 -7.10 -22.57 8.30
N PRO A 206 -8.04 -21.61 8.23
CA PRO A 206 -9.38 -21.88 7.73
C PRO A 206 -9.39 -22.28 6.26
N ALA A 207 -10.26 -23.25 5.94
CA ALA A 207 -10.57 -23.67 4.58
C ALA A 207 -11.53 -22.67 3.90
N ILE A 208 -10.98 -21.55 3.42
CA ILE A 208 -11.75 -20.49 2.77
C ILE A 208 -12.04 -20.86 1.32
N LYS A 209 -13.32 -20.92 0.94
CA LYS A 209 -13.75 -21.11 -0.45
C LYS A 209 -13.33 -19.91 -1.30
N SER A 210 -12.84 -20.19 -2.51
CA SER A 210 -12.58 -19.12 -3.48
C SER A 210 -13.91 -18.52 -3.90
N GLY A 211 -14.12 -17.22 -3.65
CA GLY A 211 -15.19 -16.50 -4.31
C GLY A 211 -14.91 -16.51 -5.81
N LYS A 212 -15.73 -17.22 -6.59
CA LYS A 212 -15.69 -17.07 -8.05
C LYS A 212 -16.25 -15.69 -8.35
N LYS A 213 -15.40 -14.80 -8.89
CA LYS A 213 -15.90 -13.55 -9.47
C LYS A 213 -16.74 -13.95 -10.67
N ASN A 214 -18.04 -13.71 -10.63
CA ASN A 214 -18.90 -13.84 -11.78
C ASN A 214 -18.57 -12.67 -12.72
N PHE A 215 -17.61 -12.89 -13.62
CA PHE A 215 -17.35 -11.93 -14.67
C PHE A 215 -18.44 -12.16 -15.72
N GLN A 216 -19.37 -11.21 -15.83
CA GLN A 216 -20.22 -11.14 -17.02
C GLN A 216 -19.30 -10.92 -18.22
N TYR A 217 -19.37 -11.85 -19.17
CA TYR A 217 -18.70 -11.71 -20.45
C TYR A 217 -19.47 -10.68 -21.27
N LEU A 218 -18.76 -9.92 -22.09
CA LEU A 218 -19.39 -9.06 -23.09
C LEU A 218 -20.19 -9.96 -24.04
N THR A 219 -21.46 -9.61 -24.25
CA THR A 219 -22.29 -10.22 -25.27
C THR A 219 -21.81 -9.82 -26.66
N GLU A 220 -22.26 -10.53 -27.69
CA GLU A 220 -21.95 -10.20 -29.08
C GLU A 220 -22.50 -8.83 -29.49
N GLU A 221 -23.67 -8.46 -28.97
CA GLU A 221 -24.29 -7.15 -29.16
C GLU A 221 -23.45 -6.04 -28.52
N GLU A 222 -23.04 -6.20 -27.25
CA GLU A 222 -22.17 -5.25 -26.56
C GLU A 222 -20.81 -5.11 -27.26
N SER A 223 -20.24 -6.23 -27.71
CA SER A 223 -18.97 -6.24 -28.45
C SER A 223 -19.09 -5.50 -29.79
N THR A 224 -20.23 -5.64 -30.47
CA THR A 224 -20.53 -4.96 -31.74
C THR A 224 -20.74 -3.46 -31.53
N LYS A 225 -21.46 -3.06 -30.47
CA LYS A 225 -21.61 -1.65 -30.08
C LYS A 225 -20.25 -1.00 -29.79
N ILE A 226 -19.39 -1.67 -29.02
CA ILE A 226 -18.03 -1.20 -28.71
C ILE A 226 -17.23 -1.02 -30.01
N ARG A 227 -17.29 -1.98 -30.95
CA ARG A 227 -16.59 -1.87 -32.24
C ARG A 227 -17.09 -0.69 -33.07
N THR A 228 -18.40 -0.52 -33.21
CA THR A 228 -19.01 0.59 -33.95
C THR A 228 -18.64 1.94 -33.33
N CYS A 229 -18.58 2.04 -32.00
CA CYS A 229 -18.16 3.26 -31.31
C CYS A 229 -16.65 3.56 -31.47
N LEU A 230 -15.80 2.55 -31.68
CA LEU A 230 -14.38 2.72 -32.00
C LEU A 230 -14.16 3.18 -33.44
N GLU A 231 -15.00 2.74 -34.38
CA GLU A 231 -14.92 3.07 -35.80
C GLU A 231 -15.50 4.45 -36.14
N LYS A 232 -16.52 4.91 -35.39
CA LYS A 232 -17.08 6.26 -35.56
C LYS A 232 -16.09 7.34 -35.12
N GLU A 233 -15.79 8.28 -36.01
CA GLU A 233 -14.92 9.43 -35.72
C GLU A 233 -15.56 10.41 -34.72
N ASP A 234 -16.90 10.53 -34.72
CA ASP A 234 -17.69 11.44 -33.88
C ASP A 234 -17.98 10.94 -32.45
N SER A 235 -17.39 9.81 -32.03
CA SER A 235 -17.66 9.22 -30.71
C SER A 235 -17.08 9.98 -29.50
N GLY A 236 -16.44 11.14 -29.73
CA GLY A 236 -15.82 11.96 -28.68
C GLY A 236 -14.62 11.29 -28.00
N LEU A 237 -14.16 10.13 -28.51
CA LEU A 237 -13.00 9.39 -28.01
C LEU A 237 -11.72 9.88 -28.68
N THR A 238 -10.67 10.03 -27.90
CA THR A 238 -9.33 10.33 -28.42
C THR A 238 -8.73 9.11 -29.11
N HIS A 239 -7.81 9.32 -30.07
CA HIS A 239 -7.08 8.21 -30.72
C HIS A 239 -6.32 7.32 -29.72
N LEU A 240 -5.87 7.87 -28.59
CA LEU A 240 -5.21 7.12 -27.53
C LEU A 240 -6.20 6.18 -26.81
N GLU A 241 -7.39 6.68 -26.46
CA GLU A 241 -8.44 5.87 -25.82
C GLU A 241 -8.91 4.74 -26.74
N ARG A 242 -9.11 5.02 -28.03
CA ARG A 242 -9.45 4.00 -29.05
C ARG A 242 -8.37 2.91 -29.11
N SER A 243 -7.10 3.31 -29.16
CA SER A 243 -5.97 2.38 -29.20
C SER A 243 -5.89 1.50 -27.94
N ILE A 244 -6.14 2.09 -26.75
CA ILE A 244 -6.15 1.36 -25.47
C ILE A 244 -7.25 0.30 -25.46
N VAL A 245 -8.47 0.64 -25.89
CA VAL A 245 -9.60 -0.30 -25.94
C VAL A 245 -9.33 -1.42 -26.93
N CYS A 246 -8.85 -1.11 -28.14
CA CYS A 246 -8.48 -2.11 -29.15
C CYS A 246 -7.43 -3.12 -28.63
N ILE A 247 -6.35 -2.63 -28.02
CA ILE A 247 -5.29 -3.48 -27.44
C ILE A 247 -5.86 -4.37 -26.33
N ARG A 248 -6.77 -3.83 -25.50
CA ARG A 248 -7.36 -4.58 -24.38
C ARG A 248 -8.32 -5.67 -24.84
N CYS A 249 -9.13 -5.40 -25.86
CA CYS A 249 -9.99 -6.40 -26.51
C CYS A 249 -9.14 -7.50 -27.17
N PHE A 250 -8.08 -7.13 -27.90
CA PHE A 250 -7.20 -8.09 -28.58
C PHE A 250 -6.44 -9.01 -27.60
N ASN A 251 -5.81 -8.44 -26.57
CA ASN A 251 -5.04 -9.22 -25.59
C ASN A 251 -5.92 -10.16 -24.76
N ARG A 252 -7.19 -9.82 -24.54
CA ARG A 252 -8.14 -10.67 -23.80
C ARG A 252 -8.71 -11.80 -24.66
N ILE A 253 -8.74 -11.64 -25.99
CA ILE A 253 -9.08 -12.70 -26.95
C ILE A 253 -7.94 -13.72 -27.09
N SER A 254 -6.67 -13.30 -26.99
CA SER A 254 -5.53 -14.24 -27.08
C SER A 254 -5.51 -15.30 -25.96
N HIS A 255 -6.06 -14.98 -24.78
CA HIS A 255 -6.16 -15.92 -23.67
C HIS A 255 -7.26 -16.99 -23.85
N LEU A 256 -8.12 -16.84 -24.87
CA LEU A 256 -9.21 -17.75 -25.22
C LEU A 256 -8.93 -18.62 -26.45
N LEU A 257 -7.92 -18.28 -27.26
CA LEU A 257 -7.59 -19.00 -28.49
C LEU A 257 -6.25 -19.72 -28.39
N ASN A 258 -6.20 -20.75 -27.54
CA ASN A 258 -5.31 -21.88 -27.80
C ASN A 258 -5.94 -22.71 -28.92
N GLY A 259 -5.66 -22.34 -30.17
CA GLY A 259 -6.00 -23.13 -31.34
C GLY A 259 -6.59 -22.33 -32.49
N ARG A 260 -5.82 -22.27 -33.58
CA ARG A 260 -6.17 -21.86 -34.97
C ARG A 260 -6.16 -20.36 -35.29
N LYS A 261 -5.02 -19.99 -35.92
CA LYS A 261 -4.81 -19.11 -37.09
C LYS A 261 -5.92 -18.15 -37.55
N TYR A 262 -5.45 -16.91 -37.78
CA TYR A 262 -5.95 -15.77 -38.59
C TYR A 262 -6.96 -14.81 -37.94
N LEU A 263 -6.57 -13.52 -37.80
CA LEU A 263 -6.85 -12.53 -38.83
C LEU A 263 -5.97 -11.26 -38.72
N LYS A 264 -5.74 -10.68 -39.90
CA LYS A 264 -4.88 -9.55 -40.31
C LYS A 264 -4.66 -8.42 -39.31
N CYS A 265 -3.37 -8.09 -39.17
CA CYS A 265 -2.85 -6.86 -38.60
C CYS A 265 -3.49 -5.62 -39.26
N TYR A 266 -4.14 -4.77 -38.49
CA TYR A 266 -4.28 -3.34 -38.81
C TYR A 266 -2.94 -2.66 -38.51
N ALA A 267 -1.92 -2.99 -39.30
CA ALA A 267 -0.60 -2.39 -39.22
C ALA A 267 0.02 -2.30 -40.62
N VAL A 268 -0.75 -1.84 -41.59
CA VAL A 268 -0.23 -1.35 -42.87
C VAL A 268 -1.12 -0.19 -43.29
N ASN A 269 -0.72 1.03 -42.93
CA ASN A 269 -0.84 2.21 -43.81
C ASN A 269 -0.39 3.55 -43.21
N HIS A 270 -0.02 3.63 -41.92
CA HIS A 270 0.64 4.83 -41.40
C HIS A 270 1.85 4.44 -40.57
N GLY A 271 3.05 4.65 -41.15
CA GLY A 271 4.35 4.25 -40.63
C GLY A 271 4.67 4.75 -39.22
N LEU A 272 4.28 3.97 -38.22
CA LEU A 272 4.74 4.12 -36.85
C LEU A 272 5.50 2.84 -36.45
N ASN A 273 6.82 2.98 -36.38
CA ASN A 273 7.72 1.96 -35.85
C ASN A 273 7.32 1.60 -34.41
N CYS A 274 6.90 0.36 -34.21
CA CYS A 274 6.62 -0.22 -32.89
C CYS A 274 7.92 -0.38 -32.09
N LEU A 275 8.27 0.61 -31.27
CA LEU A 275 9.19 0.44 -30.14
C LEU A 275 8.40 -0.08 -28.94
N CYS A 276 8.11 -1.39 -28.91
CA CYS A 276 7.70 -2.06 -27.68
C CYS A 276 8.93 -2.26 -26.78
N ARG A 277 9.33 -1.21 -26.04
CA ARG A 277 10.16 -1.36 -24.85
C ARG A 277 9.29 -1.27 -23.60
N ASN A 278 9.55 -2.23 -22.73
CA ASN A 278 8.86 -2.52 -21.48
C ASN A 278 8.50 -1.32 -20.60
N SER A 279 7.45 -1.54 -19.80
CA SER A 279 6.97 -0.77 -18.66
C SER A 279 5.93 0.31 -18.98
N LEU A 280 4.67 0.04 -18.61
CA LEU A 280 3.71 1.08 -18.24
C LEU A 280 2.53 0.47 -17.44
N SER A 281 2.64 0.66 -16.12
CA SER A 281 1.53 0.87 -15.15
C SER A 281 0.17 0.22 -15.44
N HIS A 282 0.01 -1.04 -15.05
CA HIS A 282 -1.27 -1.78 -15.06
C HIS A 282 -2.44 -1.09 -14.31
N LEU A 283 -2.16 -0.24 -13.30
CA LEU A 283 -3.22 0.38 -12.49
C LEU A 283 -3.86 1.63 -13.13
N LYS A 284 -3.09 2.44 -13.89
CA LYS A 284 -3.65 3.66 -14.53
C LYS A 284 -4.54 3.31 -15.74
N LEU A 285 -4.17 2.27 -16.49
CA LEU A 285 -4.95 1.77 -17.62
C LEU A 285 -6.31 1.19 -17.19
N TYR A 286 -6.40 0.59 -16.00
CA TYR A 286 -7.65 0.02 -15.50
C TYR A 286 -8.72 1.08 -15.21
N CYS A 287 -8.36 2.18 -14.54
CA CYS A 287 -9.33 3.25 -14.22
C CYS A 287 -9.82 4.01 -15.47
N LEU A 288 -8.93 4.28 -16.44
CA LEU A 288 -9.32 4.86 -17.72
C LEU A 288 -10.25 3.92 -18.51
N SER A 289 -9.99 2.61 -18.47
CA SER A 289 -10.80 1.65 -19.22
C SER A 289 -12.25 1.55 -18.75
N VAL A 290 -12.54 1.66 -17.44
CA VAL A 290 -13.91 1.53 -16.94
C VAL A 290 -14.76 2.75 -17.30
N SER A 291 -14.23 3.97 -17.15
CA SER A 291 -14.99 5.18 -17.50
C SER A 291 -15.21 5.33 -19.01
N VAL A 292 -14.27 4.85 -19.83
CA VAL A 292 -14.41 4.84 -21.29
C VAL A 292 -15.39 3.76 -21.73
N PHE A 293 -15.33 2.55 -21.15
CA PHE A 293 -16.29 1.48 -21.47
C PHE A 293 -17.73 1.85 -21.12
N SER A 294 -17.98 2.51 -19.97
CA SER A 294 -19.34 2.95 -19.60
C SER A 294 -19.93 3.94 -20.61
N LYS A 295 -19.12 4.82 -21.22
CA LYS A 295 -19.57 5.75 -22.27
C LYS A 295 -19.89 5.08 -23.61
N MET A 296 -19.44 3.84 -23.82
CA MET A 296 -19.58 3.13 -25.10
C MET A 296 -20.73 2.11 -25.11
N ILE A 297 -21.30 1.80 -23.93
CA ILE A 297 -22.36 0.79 -23.75
C ILE A 297 -23.77 1.43 -23.66
N GLU A 298 -23.87 2.71 -23.27
CA GLU A 298 -25.09 3.54 -23.37
C GLU A 298 -25.37 3.94 -24.82
#